data_AF-A0A955CEW6-F1
#
_entry.id   AF-A0A955CEW6-F1
#
_cell.length_a   1.000
_cell.length_b   1.000
_cell.length_c   1.000
_cell.angle_alpha   90.00
_cell.angle_beta   90.00
_cell.angle_gamma   90.00
#
_symmetry.space_group_name_H-M   'P 1'
#
loop_
_entity.id
_entity.type
_entity.pdbx_description
1 polymer ?
#
loop_
_entity_poly.entity_id
_entity_poly.type
_entity_poly.pdbx_seq_one_letter_code
_entity_poly.pdbx_strand_id
1 'polypeptide(L)'
;MLARLRPASPRARYCLIVAVFASALAVTRDGCAWPGSAPAAPGAPPAPGMVERATCSLRRWHLRCQQSVAGKLLANMVKPVSKLTGGLIPPCPDNQFAAAVELQASAPPATGPGGEPLPPPPPPPSVAAAAKIKTEQAEAQMRRDAVAYLAGVDCRYYPEAEAALIASLRADRSECVRLEAARSLTKCGCCTPAIIQALTICVKGSEEDGNPAERSQRVRQTALCALNRCQCAGGASGGMPRPETPLASADGEAAQVAYQTDASPGPNCVLEASPPATSLLRIWRSSGSAPAANADAASK
;
A
#
# COMPACT_ATOMS: atom_id res chain seq x y z
N MET A 1 4.22 13.26 -45.58
CA MET A 1 3.47 13.25 -44.30
C MET A 1 4.41 13.53 -43.14
N LEU A 2 4.67 14.81 -42.83
CA LEU A 2 5.50 15.21 -41.70
C LEU A 2 4.59 15.57 -40.52
N ALA A 3 4.52 14.69 -39.53
CA ALA A 3 3.75 14.90 -38.31
C ALA A 3 4.40 15.99 -37.45
N ARG A 4 3.69 17.11 -37.26
CA ARG A 4 4.07 18.19 -36.35
C ARG A 4 3.97 17.72 -34.90
N LEU A 5 5.11 17.49 -34.25
CA LEU A 5 5.18 17.24 -32.82
C LEU A 5 4.82 18.52 -32.04
N ARG A 6 3.84 18.42 -31.14
CA ARG A 6 3.45 19.52 -30.24
C ARG A 6 4.57 19.84 -29.25
N PRO A 7 4.81 21.13 -28.92
CA PRO A 7 5.85 21.51 -27.97
C PRO A 7 5.50 21.03 -26.54
N ALA A 8 6.43 20.30 -25.92
CA ALA A 8 6.34 19.90 -24.52
C ALA A 8 6.32 21.12 -23.58
N SER A 9 5.53 21.01 -22.51
CA SER A 9 5.36 22.05 -21.49
C SER A 9 6.70 22.51 -20.88
N PRO A 10 6.83 23.79 -20.49
CA PRO A 10 8.09 24.34 -19.95
C PRO A 10 8.59 23.60 -18.70
N ARG A 11 7.69 22.99 -17.93
CA ARG A 11 8.04 22.15 -16.77
C ARG A 11 8.77 20.86 -17.16
N ALA A 12 8.40 20.25 -18.29
CA ALA A 12 9.06 19.04 -18.78
C ALA A 12 10.50 19.34 -19.27
N ARG A 13 10.72 20.51 -19.87
CA ARG A 13 12.06 20.95 -20.30
C ARG A 13 13.00 21.21 -19.12
N TYR A 14 12.48 21.81 -18.05
CA TYR A 14 13.26 22.08 -16.85
C TYR A 14 13.69 20.79 -16.12
N CYS A 15 12.81 19.80 -16.02
CA CYS A 15 13.18 18.50 -15.43
C CYS A 15 14.27 17.77 -16.22
N LEU A 16 14.25 17.87 -17.56
CA LEU A 16 15.23 17.17 -18.40
C LEU A 16 16.61 17.83 -18.32
N ILE A 17 16.68 19.16 -18.26
CA ILE A 17 17.95 19.90 -18.10
C ILE A 17 18.59 19.64 -16.74
N VAL A 18 17.80 19.62 -15.66
CA VAL A 18 18.33 19.35 -14.30
C VAL A 18 18.82 17.89 -14.18
N ALA A 19 18.15 16.93 -14.81
CA ALA A 19 18.57 15.53 -14.81
C ALA A 19 19.91 15.32 -15.55
N VAL A 20 20.13 16.03 -16.68
CA VAL A 20 21.40 15.94 -17.44
C VAL A 20 22.55 16.58 -16.67
N PHE A 21 22.34 17.73 -16.02
CA PHE A 21 23.39 18.40 -15.24
C PHE A 21 23.77 17.65 -13.95
N ALA A 22 22.81 17.01 -13.28
CA ALA A 22 23.11 16.21 -12.08
C ALA A 22 23.93 14.94 -12.38
N SER A 23 23.83 14.42 -13.61
CA SER A 23 24.57 13.23 -14.05
C SER A 23 26.05 13.52 -14.34
N ALA A 24 26.40 14.77 -14.68
CA ALA A 24 27.76 15.17 -15.04
C ALA A 24 28.68 15.44 -13.83
N LEU A 25 28.14 15.58 -12.61
CA LEU A 25 28.91 15.90 -11.40
C LEU A 25 29.23 14.68 -10.50
N ALA A 26 28.80 13.47 -10.88
CA ALA A 26 29.02 12.26 -10.06
C ALA A 26 30.35 11.53 -10.37
N VAL A 27 31.15 12.00 -11.33
CA VAL A 27 32.47 11.43 -11.64
C VAL A 27 33.54 12.31 -11.01
N THR A 28 33.81 12.10 -9.72
CA THR A 28 35.12 12.25 -9.07
C THR A 28 34.92 12.12 -7.55
N ARG A 29 35.30 10.96 -6.99
CA ARG A 29 36.11 10.87 -5.77
C ARG A 29 36.32 9.41 -5.36
N ASP A 30 37.51 8.93 -5.71
CA ASP A 30 38.25 7.93 -4.97
C ASP A 30 38.56 8.40 -3.54
N GLY A 31 38.58 7.43 -2.62
CA GLY A 31 39.54 7.34 -1.52
C GLY A 31 39.34 8.26 -0.31
N CYS A 32 38.96 7.69 0.82
CA CYS A 32 39.57 8.00 2.12
C CYS A 32 39.34 6.83 3.10
N ALA A 33 40.44 6.16 3.44
CA ALA A 33 40.58 5.34 4.63
C ALA A 33 40.59 6.24 5.87
N TRP A 34 40.05 5.78 7.02
CA TRP A 34 40.68 6.06 8.31
C TRP A 34 40.23 5.11 9.45
N PRO A 35 41.08 4.94 10.48
CA PRO A 35 41.09 3.82 11.41
C PRO A 35 40.24 4.06 12.67
N GLY A 36 40.10 2.99 13.45
CA GLY A 36 39.24 2.89 14.61
C GLY A 36 39.57 3.81 15.78
N SER A 37 38.51 4.12 16.53
CA SER A 37 38.56 4.56 17.92
C SER A 37 37.39 3.92 18.70
N ALA A 38 37.62 3.71 19.99
CA ALA A 38 36.89 2.85 20.93
C ALA A 38 35.46 3.34 21.29
N PRO A 39 34.59 2.48 21.86
CA PRO A 39 33.16 2.75 21.98
C PRO A 39 32.81 3.61 23.20
N ALA A 40 32.11 4.72 22.96
CA ALA A 40 31.41 5.50 23.98
C ALA A 40 29.89 5.21 23.91
N ALA A 41 29.22 5.37 25.06
CA ALA A 41 27.82 5.04 25.37
C ALA A 41 26.76 5.47 24.31
N PRO A 42 25.57 4.81 24.26
CA PRO A 42 24.59 4.98 23.19
C PRO A 42 23.85 6.32 23.31
N GLY A 43 24.47 7.37 22.77
CA GLY A 43 23.81 8.63 22.43
C GLY A 43 22.85 8.43 21.26
N ALA A 44 21.75 9.19 21.26
CA ALA A 44 20.78 9.21 20.17
C ALA A 44 21.50 9.34 18.80
N PRO A 45 21.10 8.57 17.78
CA PRO A 45 21.81 8.55 16.51
C PRO A 45 21.80 9.96 15.91
N PRO A 46 22.97 10.48 15.47
CA PRO A 46 23.07 11.79 14.88
C PRO A 46 22.16 11.87 13.64
N ALA A 47 21.47 13.01 13.48
CA ALA A 47 20.59 13.20 12.34
C ALA A 47 21.39 13.08 11.03
N PRO A 48 20.86 12.39 10.00
CA PRO A 48 21.60 12.16 8.76
C PRO A 48 21.90 13.49 8.07
N GLY A 49 23.16 13.63 7.61
CA GLY A 49 23.67 14.82 6.96
C GLY A 49 23.01 15.10 5.60
N MET A 50 23.16 16.31 5.08
CA MET A 50 22.53 16.72 3.81
C MET A 50 22.93 15.82 2.62
N VAL A 51 24.20 15.40 2.56
CA VAL A 51 24.73 14.50 1.52
C VAL A 51 24.11 13.10 1.63
N GLU A 52 23.92 12.61 2.84
CA GLU A 52 23.28 11.31 3.08
C GLU A 52 21.80 11.34 2.68
N ARG A 53 21.08 12.43 2.99
CA ARG A 53 19.71 12.63 2.51
C ARG A 53 19.64 12.69 0.97
N ALA A 54 20.59 13.39 0.34
CA ALA A 54 20.67 13.50 -1.12
C ALA A 54 20.94 12.13 -1.77
N THR A 55 21.93 11.38 -1.30
CA THR A 55 22.25 10.04 -1.81
C THR A 55 21.12 9.03 -1.57
N CYS A 56 20.47 9.05 -0.41
CA CYS A 56 19.27 8.25 -0.15
C CYS A 56 18.12 8.59 -1.11
N SER A 57 17.91 9.88 -1.42
CA SER A 57 16.86 10.32 -2.33
C SER A 57 17.14 9.92 -3.78
N LEU A 58 18.39 10.02 -4.25
CA LEU A 58 18.86 9.52 -5.55
C LEU A 58 18.68 8.01 -5.66
N ARG A 59 19.02 7.25 -4.61
CA ARG A 59 18.82 5.79 -4.58
C ARG A 59 17.34 5.41 -4.65
N ARG A 60 16.47 6.13 -3.92
CA ARG A 60 15.01 5.91 -3.95
C ARG A 60 14.38 6.31 -5.29
N TRP A 61 14.92 7.33 -5.96
CA TRP A 61 14.52 7.72 -7.31
C TRP A 61 14.96 6.69 -8.34
N HIS A 62 16.22 6.26 -8.29
CA HIS A 62 16.76 5.21 -9.16
C HIS A 62 15.97 3.90 -9.06
N LEU A 63 15.63 3.45 -7.84
CA LEU A 63 14.78 2.27 -7.63
C LEU A 63 13.38 2.44 -8.22
N ARG A 64 12.77 3.63 -8.09
CA ARG A 64 11.47 3.93 -8.73
C ARG A 64 11.56 3.95 -10.25
N CYS A 65 12.63 4.50 -10.80
CA CYS A 65 12.89 4.48 -12.24
C CYS A 65 13.03 3.04 -12.73
N GLN A 66 13.81 2.19 -12.06
CA GLN A 66 13.97 0.77 -12.40
C GLN A 66 12.66 -0.03 -12.33
N GLN A 67 11.80 0.25 -11.35
CA GLN A 67 10.51 -0.44 -11.21
C GLN A 67 9.44 0.02 -12.21
N SER A 68 9.60 1.20 -12.82
CA SER A 68 8.67 1.74 -13.81
C SER A 68 8.67 0.93 -15.12
N VAL A 69 7.58 0.98 -15.89
CA VAL A 69 7.48 0.33 -17.21
C VAL A 69 8.60 0.80 -18.15
N ALA A 70 8.92 2.09 -18.13
CA ALA A 70 10.01 2.66 -18.91
C ALA A 70 11.38 2.13 -18.46
N GLY A 71 11.61 1.99 -17.15
CA GLY A 71 12.83 1.40 -16.61
C GLY A 71 13.00 -0.06 -16.98
N LYS A 72 11.93 -0.85 -16.90
CA LYS A 72 11.94 -2.25 -17.35
C LYS A 72 12.23 -2.37 -18.86
N LEU A 73 11.67 -1.47 -19.67
CA LEU A 73 11.92 -1.43 -21.12
C LEU A 73 13.39 -1.08 -21.42
N LEU A 74 13.93 -0.05 -20.77
CA LEU A 74 15.34 0.34 -20.91
C LEU A 74 16.28 -0.78 -20.44
N ALA A 75 15.99 -1.40 -19.29
CA ALA A 75 16.77 -2.53 -18.79
C ALA A 75 16.79 -3.68 -19.81
N ASN A 76 15.63 -4.00 -20.41
CA ASN A 76 15.56 -5.04 -21.45
C ASN A 76 16.24 -4.65 -22.76
N MET A 77 16.29 -3.36 -23.10
CA MET A 77 17.04 -2.87 -24.27
C MET A 77 18.56 -2.88 -24.08
N VAL A 78 19.05 -2.68 -22.85
CA VAL A 78 20.48 -2.70 -22.56
C VAL A 78 21.04 -4.13 -22.43
N LYS A 79 20.19 -5.13 -22.11
CA LYS A 79 20.59 -6.55 -22.03
C LYS A 79 21.32 -7.10 -23.28
N PRO A 80 20.82 -6.94 -24.53
CA PRO A 80 21.53 -7.42 -25.71
C PRO A 80 22.85 -6.67 -25.95
N VAL A 81 22.90 -5.38 -25.61
CA VAL A 81 24.12 -4.56 -25.74
C VAL A 81 25.17 -4.98 -24.72
N SER A 82 24.77 -5.25 -23.47
CA SER A 82 25.67 -5.77 -22.44
C SER A 82 26.22 -7.16 -22.83
N LYS A 83 25.40 -8.03 -23.43
CA LYS A 83 25.85 -9.33 -23.97
C LYS A 83 26.83 -9.18 -25.14
N LEU A 84 26.55 -8.28 -26.10
CA LEU A 84 27.41 -8.04 -27.26
C LEU A 84 28.74 -7.36 -26.90
N THR A 85 28.75 -6.55 -25.84
CA THR A 85 29.96 -5.88 -25.33
C THR A 85 30.77 -6.76 -24.38
N GLY A 86 30.44 -8.05 -24.26
CA GLY A 86 31.15 -8.98 -23.37
C GLY A 86 31.06 -8.59 -21.89
N GLY A 87 30.00 -7.89 -21.48
CA GLY A 87 29.84 -7.40 -20.11
C GLY A 87 30.64 -6.13 -19.78
N LEU A 88 31.24 -5.45 -20.77
CA LEU A 88 31.93 -4.17 -20.57
C LEU A 88 30.99 -3.09 -20.02
N ILE A 89 29.72 -3.11 -20.43
CA ILE A 89 28.65 -2.36 -19.77
C ILE A 89 28.04 -3.30 -18.74
N PRO A 90 28.33 -3.12 -17.44
CA PRO A 90 27.73 -3.95 -16.41
C PRO A 90 26.21 -3.78 -16.50
N PRO A 91 25.44 -4.89 -16.51
CA PRO A 91 24.00 -4.77 -16.38
C PRO A 91 23.72 -3.94 -15.12
N CYS A 92 22.75 -3.03 -15.19
CA CYS A 92 22.28 -2.35 -13.99
C CYS A 92 22.07 -3.42 -12.92
N PRO A 93 22.52 -3.21 -11.68
CA PRO A 93 22.32 -4.19 -10.62
C PRO A 93 20.82 -4.35 -10.45
N ASP A 94 20.26 -5.35 -11.11
CA ASP A 94 18.97 -5.90 -10.80
C ASP A 94 19.04 -6.22 -9.31
N ASN A 95 17.98 -5.91 -8.57
CA ASN A 95 17.92 -6.18 -7.14
C ASN A 95 18.37 -7.64 -6.96
N GLN A 96 19.60 -7.89 -6.50
CA GLN A 96 20.19 -9.24 -6.56
C GLN A 96 19.32 -10.25 -5.80
N PHE A 97 18.55 -9.73 -4.86
CA PHE A 97 17.51 -10.44 -4.12
C PHE A 97 16.31 -10.87 -4.98
N ALA A 98 15.83 -10.03 -5.89
CA ALA A 98 14.76 -10.39 -6.83
C ALA A 98 15.27 -11.43 -7.85
N ALA A 99 16.49 -11.26 -8.35
CA ALA A 99 17.12 -12.25 -9.22
C ALA A 99 17.35 -13.58 -8.49
N ALA A 100 17.78 -13.58 -7.22
CA ALA A 100 17.93 -14.81 -6.42
C ALA A 100 16.60 -15.51 -6.13
N VAL A 101 15.53 -14.74 -5.87
CA VAL A 101 14.18 -15.29 -5.68
C VAL A 101 13.63 -15.85 -7.00
N GLU A 102 13.81 -15.16 -8.13
CA GLU A 102 13.44 -15.68 -9.46
C GLU A 102 14.29 -16.88 -9.87
N LEU A 103 15.59 -16.89 -9.59
CA LEU A 103 16.47 -18.04 -9.84
C LEU A 103 16.05 -19.27 -9.03
N GLN A 104 15.59 -19.09 -7.79
CA GLN A 104 15.02 -20.18 -7.01
C GLN A 104 13.64 -20.62 -7.51
N ALA A 105 12.82 -19.70 -8.04
CA ALA A 105 11.51 -20.00 -8.58
C ALA A 105 11.55 -20.60 -10.01
N SER A 106 12.60 -20.33 -10.77
CA SER A 106 12.75 -20.72 -12.19
C SER A 106 13.83 -21.76 -12.44
N ALA A 107 14.55 -22.20 -11.39
CA ALA A 107 15.43 -23.36 -11.51
C ALA A 107 14.56 -24.54 -11.98
N PRO A 108 14.74 -25.03 -13.23
CA PRO A 108 13.97 -26.16 -13.71
C PRO A 108 14.23 -27.32 -12.75
N PRO A 109 13.20 -28.10 -12.37
CA PRO A 109 13.41 -29.29 -11.57
C PRO A 109 14.47 -30.11 -12.31
N ALA A 110 15.58 -30.42 -11.64
CA ALA A 110 16.68 -31.14 -12.25
C ALA A 110 16.15 -32.51 -12.71
N THR A 111 15.77 -32.61 -13.98
CA THR A 111 15.28 -33.84 -14.58
C THR A 111 16.48 -34.72 -14.83
N GLY A 112 16.78 -35.61 -13.87
CA GLY A 112 17.63 -36.75 -14.14
C GLY A 112 17.01 -37.61 -15.25
N PRO A 113 17.82 -38.27 -16.09
CA PRO A 113 17.30 -39.16 -17.13
C PRO A 113 16.57 -40.35 -16.48
N GLY A 114 15.23 -40.29 -16.44
CA GLY A 114 14.36 -41.39 -16.02
C GLY A 114 13.84 -41.39 -14.57
N GLY A 115 14.04 -40.33 -13.79
CA GLY A 115 13.58 -40.27 -12.39
C GLY A 115 12.41 -39.31 -12.18
N GLU A 116 11.43 -39.70 -11.35
CA GLU A 116 10.38 -38.82 -10.86
C GLU A 116 10.99 -37.50 -10.33
N PRO A 117 10.36 -36.33 -10.57
CA PRO A 117 10.88 -35.06 -10.10
C PRO A 117 11.03 -35.06 -8.58
N LEU A 118 12.28 -35.09 -8.10
CA LEU A 118 12.57 -34.96 -6.68
C LEU A 118 12.04 -33.59 -6.22
N PRO A 119 11.24 -33.51 -5.14
CA PRO A 119 10.70 -32.23 -4.68
C PRO A 119 11.85 -31.27 -4.38
N PRO A 120 11.75 -29.99 -4.81
CA PRO A 120 12.80 -29.02 -4.57
C PRO A 120 13.08 -28.93 -3.06
N PRO A 121 14.36 -28.76 -2.66
CA PRO A 121 14.71 -28.63 -1.25
C PRO A 121 13.92 -27.48 -0.61
N PRO A 122 13.40 -27.66 0.61
CA PRO A 122 12.58 -26.65 1.26
C PRO A 122 13.38 -25.35 1.42
N PRO A 123 12.77 -24.18 1.12
CA PRO A 123 13.45 -22.90 1.29
C PRO A 123 13.81 -22.69 2.77
N PRO A 124 14.89 -21.94 3.07
CA PRO A 124 15.22 -21.61 4.44
C PRO A 124 14.05 -20.86 5.10
N PRO A 125 13.82 -21.06 6.42
CA PRO A 125 12.61 -20.57 7.09
C PRO A 125 12.43 -19.05 6.99
N SER A 126 13.53 -18.29 6.92
CA SER A 126 13.50 -16.83 6.75
C SER A 126 12.96 -16.39 5.39
N VAL A 127 13.28 -17.10 4.31
CA VAL A 127 12.81 -16.78 2.94
C VAL A 127 11.33 -17.14 2.81
N ALA A 128 10.92 -18.29 3.36
CA ALA A 128 9.53 -18.69 3.41
C ALA A 128 8.67 -17.66 4.19
N ALA A 129 9.15 -17.18 5.33
CA ALA A 129 8.47 -16.14 6.11
C ALA A 129 8.39 -14.81 5.35
N ALA A 130 9.49 -14.38 4.70
CA ALA A 130 9.50 -13.15 3.92
C ALA A 130 8.54 -13.20 2.72
N ALA A 131 8.43 -14.36 2.05
CA ALA A 131 7.47 -14.55 0.96
C ALA A 131 6.02 -14.39 1.44
N LYS A 132 5.67 -15.04 2.57
CA LYS A 132 4.34 -14.90 3.19
C LYS A 132 4.03 -13.47 3.61
N ILE A 133 5.00 -12.76 4.20
CA ILE A 133 4.81 -11.35 4.58
C ILE A 133 4.57 -10.48 3.34
N LYS A 134 5.27 -10.73 2.24
CA LYS A 134 5.07 -9.99 0.98
C LYS A 134 3.68 -10.21 0.40
N THR A 135 3.17 -11.44 0.41
CA THR A 135 1.80 -11.72 -0.06
C THR A 135 0.77 -11.05 0.85
N GLU A 136 0.92 -11.18 2.18
CA GLU A 136 0.03 -10.53 3.15
C GLU A 136 0.04 -8.99 3.02
N GLN A 137 1.18 -8.39 2.70
CA GLN A 137 1.31 -6.95 2.45
C GLN A 137 0.66 -6.52 1.13
N ALA A 138 0.74 -7.35 0.08
CA ALA A 138 0.05 -7.07 -1.19
C ALA A 138 -1.47 -7.10 -0.99
N GLU A 139 -1.97 -8.07 -0.23
CA GLU A 139 -3.40 -8.19 0.10
C GLU A 139 -3.90 -7.10 1.04
N ALA A 140 -3.02 -6.51 1.87
CA ALA A 140 -3.38 -5.42 2.76
C ALA A 140 -3.96 -4.20 2.02
N GLN A 141 -3.55 -3.98 0.75
CA GLN A 141 -4.12 -2.92 -0.07
C GLN A 141 -5.58 -3.20 -0.40
N MET A 142 -5.91 -4.43 -0.79
CA MET A 142 -7.29 -4.84 -1.09
C MET A 142 -8.18 -4.77 0.16
N ARG A 143 -7.66 -5.21 1.33
CA ARG A 143 -8.38 -5.07 2.62
C ARG A 143 -8.64 -3.60 2.97
N ARG A 144 -7.66 -2.71 2.75
CA ARG A 144 -7.84 -1.28 2.99
C ARG A 144 -8.96 -0.70 2.11
N ASP A 145 -8.98 -1.07 0.84
CA ASP A 145 -9.98 -0.57 -0.11
C ASP A 145 -11.38 -1.12 0.22
N ALA A 146 -11.48 -2.37 0.71
CA ALA A 146 -12.73 -2.92 1.24
C ALA A 146 -13.22 -2.16 2.49
N VAL A 147 -12.34 -1.86 3.45
CA VAL A 147 -12.67 -1.06 4.64
C VAL A 147 -13.11 0.37 4.28
N ALA A 148 -12.51 0.94 3.24
CA ALA A 148 -12.92 2.25 2.72
C ALA A 148 -14.33 2.20 2.09
N TYR A 149 -14.69 1.10 1.43
CA TYR A 149 -16.05 0.88 0.92
C TYR A 149 -17.08 0.76 2.05
N LEU A 150 -16.76 0.00 3.11
CA LEU A 150 -17.63 -0.14 4.29
C LEU A 150 -17.92 1.19 5.00
N ALA A 151 -17.04 2.19 4.85
CA ALA A 151 -17.25 3.52 5.43
C ALA A 151 -18.51 4.24 4.91
N GLY A 152 -18.97 3.90 3.70
CA GLY A 152 -20.16 4.48 3.08
C GLY A 152 -21.46 3.74 3.39
N VAL A 153 -21.37 2.63 4.12
CA VAL A 153 -22.53 1.77 4.43
C VAL A 153 -23.11 2.15 5.79
N ASP A 154 -24.43 2.23 5.87
CA ASP A 154 -25.14 2.51 7.12
C ASP A 154 -25.21 1.23 7.99
N CYS A 155 -24.52 1.22 9.13
CA CYS A 155 -24.47 0.04 10.00
C CYS A 155 -25.82 -0.32 10.64
N ARG A 156 -26.81 0.59 10.59
CA ARG A 156 -28.19 0.28 11.01
C ARG A 156 -28.82 -0.81 10.13
N TYR A 157 -28.50 -0.82 8.85
CA TYR A 157 -29.01 -1.82 7.90
C TYR A 157 -28.09 -3.03 7.80
N TYR A 158 -26.78 -2.82 7.97
CA TYR A 158 -25.74 -3.84 7.77
C TYR A 158 -24.88 -4.02 9.04
N PRO A 159 -25.34 -4.77 10.06
CA PRO A 159 -24.57 -5.03 11.27
C PRO A 159 -23.28 -5.82 11.01
N GLU A 160 -23.22 -6.58 9.92
CA GLU A 160 -22.00 -7.25 9.45
C GLU A 160 -20.89 -6.25 9.07
N ALA A 161 -21.25 -5.06 8.58
CA ALA A 161 -20.28 -4.00 8.27
C ALA A 161 -19.65 -3.42 9.54
N GLU A 162 -20.44 -3.28 10.62
CA GLU A 162 -19.93 -2.89 11.93
C GLU A 162 -18.92 -3.91 12.47
N ALA A 163 -19.28 -5.20 12.45
CA ALA A 163 -18.40 -6.26 12.91
C ALA A 163 -17.09 -6.29 12.10
N ALA A 164 -17.18 -6.12 10.77
CA ALA A 164 -16.02 -6.03 9.90
C ALA A 164 -15.14 -4.81 10.21
N LEU A 165 -15.73 -3.64 10.49
CA LEU A 165 -14.97 -2.44 10.88
C LEU A 165 -14.26 -2.61 12.22
N ILE A 166 -14.91 -3.25 13.21
CA ILE A 166 -14.29 -3.55 14.51
C ILE A 166 -13.13 -4.55 14.33
N ALA A 167 -13.35 -5.62 13.56
CA ALA A 167 -12.32 -6.61 13.24
C ALA A 167 -11.13 -5.97 12.52
N SER A 168 -11.37 -5.11 11.53
CA SER A 168 -10.31 -4.39 10.82
C SER A 168 -9.63 -3.32 11.66
N LEU A 169 -10.27 -2.80 12.72
CA LEU A 169 -9.62 -1.89 13.65
C LEU A 169 -8.71 -2.62 14.64
N ARG A 170 -9.08 -3.82 15.10
CA ARG A 170 -8.40 -4.50 16.22
C ARG A 170 -7.56 -5.71 15.81
N ALA A 171 -8.04 -6.53 14.88
CA ALA A 171 -7.44 -7.81 14.52
C ALA A 171 -6.53 -7.75 13.28
N ASP A 172 -6.64 -6.71 12.46
CA ASP A 172 -5.85 -6.59 11.22
C ASP A 172 -4.35 -6.43 11.50
N ARG A 173 -3.48 -7.16 10.80
CA ARG A 173 -2.02 -7.10 11.03
C ARG A 173 -1.40 -5.80 10.51
N SER A 174 -1.95 -5.26 9.43
CA SER A 174 -1.40 -4.08 8.73
C SER A 174 -1.91 -2.77 9.32
N GLU A 175 -1.00 -1.92 9.80
CA GLU A 175 -1.29 -0.58 10.33
C GLU A 175 -2.15 0.26 9.36
N CYS A 176 -1.87 0.21 8.07
CA CYS A 176 -2.61 0.98 7.06
C CYS A 176 -4.09 0.62 7.00
N VAL A 177 -4.45 -0.64 7.26
CA VAL A 177 -5.85 -1.09 7.26
C VAL A 177 -6.53 -0.63 8.55
N ARG A 178 -5.87 -0.79 9.70
CA ARG A 178 -6.38 -0.29 10.99
C ARG A 178 -6.58 1.22 11.01
N LEU A 179 -5.65 1.97 10.41
CA LEU A 179 -5.78 3.42 10.25
C LEU A 179 -6.97 3.78 9.37
N GLU A 180 -7.20 3.07 8.27
CA GLU A 180 -8.36 3.33 7.43
C GLU A 180 -9.66 2.96 8.13
N ALA A 181 -9.69 1.88 8.92
CA ALA A 181 -10.83 1.54 9.76
C ALA A 181 -11.17 2.66 10.76
N ALA A 182 -10.17 3.21 11.46
CA ALA A 182 -10.36 4.37 12.35
C ALA A 182 -10.89 5.62 11.60
N ARG A 183 -10.42 5.86 10.38
CA ARG A 183 -10.92 6.95 9.51
C ARG A 183 -12.34 6.70 9.06
N SER A 184 -12.68 5.48 8.69
CA SER A 184 -14.03 5.06 8.31
C SER A 184 -14.99 5.31 9.46
N LEU A 185 -14.63 4.91 10.69
CA LEU A 185 -15.43 5.18 11.90
C LEU A 185 -15.57 6.67 12.23
N THR A 186 -14.62 7.52 11.81
CA THR A 186 -14.76 8.99 11.95
C THR A 186 -15.78 9.56 10.97
N LYS A 187 -15.93 8.96 9.79
CA LYS A 187 -16.88 9.42 8.75
C LYS A 187 -18.27 8.84 8.96
N CYS A 188 -18.31 7.56 9.33
CA CYS A 188 -19.52 6.80 9.55
C CYS A 188 -20.28 7.33 10.78
N GLY A 189 -21.62 7.34 10.71
CA GLY A 189 -22.48 7.79 11.80
C GLY A 189 -22.76 6.70 12.86
N CYS A 190 -22.11 5.55 12.78
CA CYS A 190 -22.38 4.41 13.64
C CYS A 190 -21.64 4.54 14.97
N CYS A 191 -22.36 4.96 16.01
CA CYS A 191 -21.85 5.07 17.37
C CYS A 191 -22.55 4.06 18.28
N THR A 192 -22.41 2.78 17.94
CA THR A 192 -22.89 1.67 18.75
C THR A 192 -21.98 1.45 19.96
N PRO A 193 -22.47 0.85 21.05
CA PRO A 193 -21.66 0.59 22.24
C PRO A 193 -20.44 -0.30 21.92
N ALA A 194 -20.56 -1.25 20.98
CA ALA A 194 -19.45 -2.10 20.56
C ALA A 194 -18.33 -1.31 19.87
N ILE A 195 -18.67 -0.37 18.96
CA ILE A 195 -17.69 0.52 18.33
C ILE A 195 -17.00 1.41 19.37
N ILE A 196 -17.77 1.97 20.32
CA ILE A 196 -17.21 2.83 21.38
C ILE A 196 -16.22 2.04 22.26
N GLN A 197 -16.55 0.80 22.62
CA GLN A 197 -15.64 -0.07 23.36
C GLN A 197 -14.37 -0.37 22.56
N ALA A 198 -14.49 -0.76 21.30
CA ALA A 198 -13.35 -1.04 20.43
C ALA A 198 -12.43 0.18 20.25
N LEU A 199 -13.00 1.37 20.04
CA LEU A 199 -12.25 2.63 19.98
C LEU A 199 -11.56 2.95 21.31
N THR A 200 -12.23 2.71 22.44
CA THR A 200 -11.66 2.96 23.77
C THR A 200 -10.45 2.06 24.04
N ILE A 201 -10.55 0.77 23.73
CA ILE A 201 -9.44 -0.19 23.85
C ILE A 201 -8.29 0.23 22.92
N CYS A 202 -8.60 0.61 21.67
CA CYS A 202 -7.63 1.09 20.69
C CYS A 202 -6.87 2.33 21.20
N VAL A 203 -7.56 3.32 21.76
CA VAL A 203 -6.96 4.55 22.31
C VAL A 203 -6.08 4.24 23.53
N LYS A 204 -6.54 3.38 24.44
CA LYS A 204 -5.75 2.92 25.60
C LYS A 204 -4.53 2.11 25.18
N GLY A 205 -4.61 1.40 24.05
CA GLY A 205 -3.62 0.42 23.62
C GLY A 205 -3.59 -0.81 24.53
N SER A 206 -4.75 -1.24 25.06
CA SER A 206 -4.84 -2.46 25.88
C SER A 206 -5.13 -3.71 25.03
N GLU A 207 -4.95 -4.89 25.65
CA GLU A 207 -5.18 -6.22 25.06
C GLU A 207 -6.39 -6.93 25.70
N GLU A 208 -7.33 -6.14 26.26
CA GLU A 208 -8.50 -6.64 26.99
C GLU A 208 -9.43 -7.53 26.16
N ASP A 209 -9.44 -7.34 24.84
CA ASP A 209 -10.23 -8.07 23.85
C ASP A 209 -9.49 -9.28 23.24
N GLY A 210 -8.28 -9.60 23.72
CA GLY A 210 -7.45 -10.68 23.17
C GLY A 210 -6.77 -10.35 21.84
N ASN A 211 -6.93 -9.12 21.34
CA ASN A 211 -6.21 -8.60 20.17
C ASN A 211 -4.93 -7.86 20.63
N PRO A 212 -3.89 -7.81 19.78
CA PRO A 212 -2.64 -7.14 20.13
C PRO A 212 -2.83 -5.65 20.43
N ALA A 213 -2.05 -5.13 21.37
CA ALA A 213 -2.09 -3.72 21.76
C ALA A 213 -1.73 -2.80 20.58
N GLU A 214 -2.44 -1.67 20.44
CA GLU A 214 -2.14 -0.71 19.38
C GLU A 214 -0.85 0.06 19.64
N ARG A 215 0.14 -0.18 18.77
CA ARG A 215 1.45 0.48 18.85
C ARG A 215 1.51 1.80 18.08
N SER A 216 0.73 1.95 17.02
CA SER A 216 0.81 3.15 16.17
C SER A 216 0.12 4.35 16.83
N GLN A 217 0.88 5.42 17.05
CA GLN A 217 0.33 6.68 17.56
C GLN A 217 -0.67 7.31 16.58
N ARG A 218 -0.49 7.12 15.27
CA ARG A 218 -1.39 7.67 14.23
C ARG A 218 -2.77 7.03 14.30
N VAL A 219 -2.82 5.72 14.50
CA VAL A 219 -4.07 4.96 14.67
C VAL A 219 -4.77 5.42 15.95
N ARG A 220 -4.04 5.49 17.08
CA ARG A 220 -4.59 5.95 18.37
C ARG A 220 -5.17 7.36 18.32
N GLN A 221 -4.48 8.31 17.70
CA GLN A 221 -4.98 9.67 17.52
C GLN A 221 -6.25 9.71 16.68
N THR A 222 -6.29 8.94 15.58
CA THR A 222 -7.48 8.88 14.71
C THR A 222 -8.67 8.22 15.42
N ALA A 223 -8.42 7.17 16.19
CA ALA A 223 -9.42 6.50 17.01
C ALA A 223 -9.99 7.44 18.09
N LEU A 224 -9.14 8.27 18.72
CA LEU A 224 -9.59 9.29 19.68
C LEU A 224 -10.49 10.33 19.01
N CYS A 225 -10.16 10.78 17.79
CA CYS A 225 -11.04 11.66 17.02
C CYS A 225 -12.40 11.02 16.73
N ALA A 226 -12.42 9.74 16.34
CA ALA A 226 -13.67 8.99 16.13
C ALA A 226 -14.49 8.86 17.42
N LEU A 227 -13.82 8.57 18.55
CA LEU A 227 -14.45 8.43 19.86
C LEU A 227 -15.08 9.74 20.33
N ASN A 228 -14.36 10.86 20.22
CA ASN A 228 -14.91 12.19 20.54
C ASN A 228 -16.13 12.53 19.68
N ARG A 229 -16.09 12.20 18.38
CA ARG A 229 -17.24 12.38 17.50
C ARG A 229 -18.44 11.57 17.96
N CYS A 230 -18.24 10.32 18.38
CA CYS A 230 -19.32 9.50 18.90
C CYS A 230 -19.91 10.01 20.21
N GLN A 231 -19.08 10.55 21.10
CA GLN A 231 -19.57 11.21 22.31
C GLN A 231 -20.42 12.44 22.00
N CYS A 232 -20.03 13.25 21.01
CA CYS A 232 -20.82 14.40 20.57
C CYS A 232 -22.14 13.99 19.89
N ALA A 233 -22.17 12.85 19.18
CA ALA A 233 -23.37 12.34 18.52
C ALA A 233 -24.37 11.65 19.49
N GLY A 234 -23.92 11.30 20.70
CA GLY A 234 -24.62 10.46 21.68
C GLY A 234 -25.91 11.03 22.29
N GLY A 235 -26.38 12.20 21.87
CA GLY A 235 -27.66 12.75 22.33
C GLY A 235 -28.90 12.14 21.67
N ALA A 236 -28.76 11.37 20.59
CA ALA A 236 -29.90 10.99 19.74
C ALA A 236 -30.08 9.47 19.49
N SER A 237 -29.21 8.59 19.98
CA SER A 237 -29.29 7.14 19.68
C SER A 237 -30.28 6.39 20.59
N GLY A 238 -31.37 7.04 21.00
CA GLY A 238 -32.49 6.39 21.66
C GLY A 238 -33.21 5.46 20.69
N GLY A 239 -32.72 4.22 20.58
CA GLY A 239 -33.45 3.03 20.17
C GLY A 239 -34.45 3.19 19.02
N MET A 240 -34.07 3.82 17.91
CA MET A 240 -34.96 3.80 16.74
C MET A 240 -35.03 2.34 16.26
N PRO A 241 -36.21 1.70 16.29
CA PRO A 241 -36.34 0.27 16.05
C PRO A 241 -35.71 -0.09 14.70
N ARG A 242 -34.97 -1.20 14.67
CA ARG A 242 -34.40 -1.74 13.45
C ARG A 242 -35.54 -1.84 12.42
N PRO A 243 -35.42 -1.23 11.23
CA PRO A 243 -36.41 -1.48 10.19
C PRO A 243 -36.42 -2.99 9.96
N GLU A 244 -37.56 -3.62 10.22
CA GLU A 244 -37.71 -5.06 10.06
C GLU A 244 -37.29 -5.37 8.63
N THR A 245 -36.17 -6.09 8.49
CA THR A 245 -35.78 -6.67 7.21
C THR A 245 -37.00 -7.44 6.70
N PRO A 246 -37.45 -7.23 5.45
CA PRO A 246 -38.52 -8.04 4.89
C PRO A 246 -38.10 -9.49 5.08
N LEU A 247 -38.83 -10.21 5.95
CA LEU A 247 -38.66 -11.62 6.20
C LEU A 247 -38.69 -12.28 4.83
N ALA A 248 -37.52 -12.63 4.30
CA ALA A 248 -37.43 -13.55 3.20
C ALA A 248 -38.14 -14.81 3.72
N SER A 249 -39.30 -15.08 3.12
CA SER A 249 -40.23 -16.13 3.51
C SER A 249 -39.45 -17.41 3.81
N ALA A 250 -39.59 -17.87 5.04
CA ALA A 250 -38.91 -19.01 5.59
C ALA A 250 -39.45 -20.30 4.96
N ASP A 251 -39.05 -20.60 3.72
CA ASP A 251 -39.23 -21.90 3.07
C ASP A 251 -38.15 -22.03 1.98
N GLY A 252 -36.90 -22.19 2.41
CA GLY A 252 -35.78 -22.32 1.48
C GLY A 252 -34.50 -22.63 2.24
N GLU A 253 -34.27 -23.91 2.46
CA GLU A 253 -33.02 -24.59 2.75
C GLU A 253 -31.79 -23.66 2.80
N ALA A 254 -31.23 -23.51 4.01
CA ALA A 254 -30.06 -22.70 4.28
C ALA A 254 -28.89 -23.11 3.37
N ALA A 255 -28.79 -22.45 2.22
CA ALA A 255 -27.58 -22.43 1.42
C ALA A 255 -26.52 -21.77 2.30
N GLN A 256 -25.74 -22.60 2.96
CA GLN A 256 -24.47 -22.18 3.54
C GLN A 256 -23.72 -21.50 2.40
N VAL A 257 -23.65 -20.16 2.43
CA VAL A 257 -22.65 -19.43 1.68
C VAL A 257 -21.32 -19.72 2.39
N ALA A 258 -20.86 -20.95 2.21
CA ALA A 258 -19.46 -21.26 2.34
C ALA A 258 -18.79 -20.33 1.33
N TYR A 259 -18.10 -19.30 1.83
CA TYR A 259 -17.02 -18.71 1.07
C TYR A 259 -15.98 -19.84 0.92
N GLN A 260 -16.19 -20.71 -0.07
CA GLN A 260 -15.14 -21.54 -0.62
C GLN A 260 -14.09 -20.56 -1.13
N THR A 261 -13.09 -20.31 -0.30
CA THR A 261 -11.75 -19.96 -0.77
C THR A 261 -11.20 -21.19 -1.49
N ASP A 262 -11.77 -21.48 -2.66
CA ASP A 262 -11.14 -22.37 -3.61
C ASP A 262 -9.96 -21.60 -4.20
N ALA A 263 -8.81 -21.75 -3.54
CA ALA A 263 -7.51 -21.61 -4.16
C ALA A 263 -7.35 -22.76 -5.18
N SER A 264 -8.17 -22.76 -6.23
CA SER A 264 -7.97 -23.62 -7.38
C SER A 264 -6.90 -22.99 -8.28
N PRO A 265 -5.79 -23.68 -8.59
CA PRO A 265 -4.83 -23.21 -9.58
C PRO A 265 -5.46 -23.35 -10.97
N GLY A 266 -6.17 -22.31 -11.40
CA GLY A 266 -6.71 -22.22 -12.75
C GLY A 266 -5.61 -22.15 -13.82
N PRO A 267 -5.84 -22.73 -15.02
CA PRO A 267 -4.88 -22.72 -16.11
C PRO A 267 -4.77 -21.33 -16.73
N ASN A 268 -3.53 -20.90 -16.98
CA ASN A 268 -3.11 -19.78 -17.84
C ASN A 268 -4.24 -18.83 -18.32
N CYS A 269 -4.53 -17.80 -17.51
CA CYS A 269 -5.14 -16.58 -18.04
C CYS A 269 -4.11 -15.90 -18.96
N VAL A 270 -4.36 -16.01 -20.26
CA VAL A 270 -3.81 -15.09 -21.26
C VAL A 270 -4.11 -13.68 -20.80
N LEU A 271 -3.06 -12.87 -20.61
CA LEU A 271 -3.14 -11.42 -20.44
C LEU A 271 -3.87 -10.82 -21.65
N GLU A 272 -5.17 -10.58 -21.54
CA GLU A 272 -5.85 -9.64 -22.41
C GLU A 272 -5.67 -8.23 -21.84
N ALA A 273 -5.14 -7.35 -22.68
CA ALA A 273 -4.64 -6.05 -22.31
C ALA A 273 -5.71 -5.17 -21.67
N SER A 274 -5.42 -4.71 -20.46
CA SER A 274 -6.15 -3.64 -19.77
C SER A 274 -6.24 -2.38 -20.66
N PRO A 275 -7.44 -1.80 -20.88
CA PRO A 275 -7.56 -0.53 -21.59
C PRO A 275 -6.94 0.62 -20.78
N PRO A 276 -6.36 1.64 -21.44
CA PRO A 276 -5.65 2.71 -20.77
C PRO A 276 -6.55 3.52 -19.83
N ALA A 277 -6.00 3.85 -18.67
CA ALA A 277 -6.61 4.55 -17.54
C ALA A 277 -7.00 6.02 -17.84
N THR A 278 -7.98 6.24 -18.72
CA THR A 278 -8.45 7.59 -19.07
C THR A 278 -9.83 7.97 -18.49
N SER A 279 -10.52 7.08 -17.77
CA SER A 279 -11.92 7.33 -17.37
C SER A 279 -12.15 7.72 -15.90
N LEU A 280 -11.21 7.47 -14.97
CA LEU A 280 -11.43 7.75 -13.53
C LEU A 280 -11.18 9.21 -13.12
N LEU A 281 -10.63 10.07 -13.99
CA LEU A 281 -10.46 11.50 -13.72
C LEU A 281 -11.72 12.35 -13.99
N ARG A 282 -12.82 11.77 -14.47
CA ARG A 282 -14.07 12.51 -14.73
C ARG A 282 -15.04 12.54 -13.55
N ILE A 283 -14.95 11.60 -12.61
CA ILE A 283 -15.92 11.46 -11.51
C ILE A 283 -15.56 12.36 -10.31
N TRP A 284 -14.31 12.81 -10.19
CA TRP A 284 -13.87 13.68 -9.08
C TRP A 284 -13.87 15.19 -9.38
N ARG A 285 -14.37 15.63 -10.55
CA ARG A 285 -14.43 17.06 -10.92
C ARG A 285 -15.82 17.71 -10.72
N SER A 286 -16.83 16.97 -10.25
CA SER A 286 -18.20 17.50 -10.12
C SER A 286 -18.61 17.99 -8.73
N SER A 287 -17.75 17.93 -7.71
CA SER A 287 -18.11 18.31 -6.32
C SER A 287 -17.40 19.57 -5.78
N GLY A 288 -16.80 20.40 -6.65
CA GLY A 288 -16.25 21.69 -6.27
C GLY A 288 -17.30 22.81 -6.32
N SER A 289 -18.20 22.90 -5.34
CA SER A 289 -18.98 24.13 -5.10
C SER A 289 -18.04 25.23 -4.62
N ALA A 290 -17.90 26.29 -5.41
CA ALA A 290 -17.15 27.48 -5.03
C ALA A 290 -17.78 28.17 -3.80
N PRO A 291 -16.98 28.72 -2.87
CA PRO A 291 -17.50 29.61 -1.85
C PRO A 291 -17.94 30.92 -2.49
N ALA A 292 -19.19 31.32 -2.25
CA ALA A 292 -19.70 32.65 -2.57
C ALA A 292 -18.86 33.70 -1.84
N ALA A 293 -18.26 34.61 -2.60
CA ALA A 293 -17.60 35.78 -2.06
C ALA A 293 -18.66 36.74 -1.52
N ASN A 294 -18.65 36.97 -0.20
CA ASN A 294 -19.39 38.06 0.44
C ASN A 294 -18.80 39.39 -0.05
N ALA A 295 -19.62 40.18 -0.74
CA ALA A 295 -19.35 41.56 -1.09
C ALA A 295 -20.05 42.47 -0.06
N ASP A 296 -19.37 42.73 1.04
CA ASP A 296 -19.72 43.79 2.00
C ASP A 296 -18.53 44.75 2.11
N ALA A 297 -18.58 45.86 1.36
CA ALA A 297 -17.91 47.12 1.70
C ALA A 297 -18.20 48.17 0.62
N ALA A 298 -19.09 49.13 0.94
CA ALA A 298 -18.93 50.58 0.71
C ALA A 298 -20.29 51.26 0.45
N SER A 299 -20.87 51.84 1.50
CA SER A 299 -21.61 53.10 1.36
C SER A 299 -21.01 54.08 2.35
N LYS A 300 -20.42 55.14 1.80
CA LYS A 300 -20.47 56.47 2.37
C LYS A 300 -21.86 57.06 2.14
#